data_AF-A0A9E7ZUX2-F1
#
_entry.id   AF-A0A9E7ZUX2-F1
#
_cell.length_a   1.000
_cell.length_b   1.000
_cell.length_c   1.000
_cell.angle_alpha   90.00
_cell.angle_beta   90.00
_cell.angle_gamma   90.00
#
_symmetry.space_group_name_H-M   'P 1'
#
loop_
_entity.id
_entity.type
_entity.pdbx_description
1 polymer ?
#
loop_
_entity_poly.entity_id
_entity_poly.type
_entity_poly.pdbx_seq_one_letter_code
_entity_poly.pdbx_strand_id
1 'polypeptide(L)' 'MPFQGFVVEPAELAKLARAFDAAWIAVNSVSTVGGQQQRRARARLAAIILELWREDPAQALSASAVERFLASDQPS' A
#
# COMPACT_ATOMS: atom_id res chain seq x y z
N MET A 1 -8.02 -0.52 10.65
CA MET A 1 -7.09 -0.99 9.58
C MET A 1 -7.80 -0.91 8.24
N PRO A 2 -7.15 -0.50 7.13
CA PRO A 2 -7.84 -0.22 5.86
C PRO A 2 -8.43 -1.45 5.16
N PHE A 3 -8.04 -2.66 5.56
CA PHE A 3 -8.41 -3.91 4.88
C PHE A 3 -9.55 -4.69 5.55
N GLN A 4 -10.00 -4.26 6.75
CA GLN A 4 -11.00 -4.99 7.57
C GLN A 4 -12.37 -5.14 6.89
N GLY A 5 -12.68 -4.36 5.86
CA GLY A 5 -13.91 -4.49 5.07
C GLY A 5 -13.80 -5.38 3.83
N PHE A 6 -12.60 -5.84 3.47
CA PHE A 6 -12.33 -6.54 2.22
C PHE A 6 -11.79 -7.96 2.40
N VAL A 7 -11.15 -8.25 3.54
CA VAL A 7 -10.52 -9.55 3.82
C VAL A 7 -11.02 -10.09 5.14
N VAL A 8 -11.64 -11.27 5.06
CA VAL A 8 -12.25 -11.97 6.21
C VAL A 8 -11.29 -12.96 6.86
N GLU A 9 -10.25 -13.40 6.14
CA GLU A 9 -9.27 -14.34 6.65
C GLU A 9 -8.20 -13.60 7.48
N PRO A 10 -8.03 -13.93 8.78
CA PRO A 10 -7.13 -13.20 9.67
C PRO A 10 -5.65 -13.23 9.22
N ALA A 11 -5.21 -14.33 8.61
CA ALA A 11 -3.85 -14.48 8.13
C ALA A 11 -3.56 -13.56 6.94
N GLU A 12 -4.47 -13.52 5.97
CA GLU A 12 -4.37 -12.61 4.82
C GLU A 12 -4.51 -11.15 5.25
N LEU A 13 -5.38 -10.85 6.23
CA LEU A 13 -5.50 -9.52 6.80
C LEU A 13 -4.18 -9.06 7.45
N ALA A 14 -3.52 -9.95 8.21
CA ALA A 14 -2.23 -9.66 8.83
C ALA A 14 -1.12 -9.45 7.79
N LYS A 15 -1.13 -10.24 6.71
CA LYS A 15 -0.18 -10.11 5.59
C LYS A 15 -0.34 -8.76 4.88
N LEU A 16 -1.56 -8.34 4.58
CA LEU A 16 -1.85 -7.06 3.95
C LEU A 16 -1.48 -5.88 4.85
N ALA A 17 -1.79 -5.98 6.15
CA ALA A 17 -1.39 -4.97 7.13
C ALA A 17 0.12 -4.78 7.16
N ARG A 18 0.90 -5.88 7.23
CA ARG A 18 2.36 -5.84 7.20
C ARG A 18 2.91 -5.25 5.90
N ALA A 19 2.36 -5.65 4.75
CA ALA A 19 2.76 -5.12 3.46
C ALA A 19 2.51 -3.60 3.37
N PHE A 20 1.38 -3.15 3.91
CA PHE A 20 1.02 -1.73 3.97
C PHE A 20 1.97 -0.92 4.86
N ASP A 21 2.24 -1.39 6.07
CA ASP A 21 3.14 -0.67 6.98
C ASP A 21 4.55 -0.56 6.40
N ALA A 22 5.08 -1.65 5.82
CA ALA A 22 6.38 -1.67 5.16
C ALA A 22 6.42 -0.71 3.95
N ALA A 23 5.39 -0.72 3.11
CA ALA A 23 5.31 0.16 1.94
C ALA A 23 5.16 1.63 2.36
N TRP A 24 4.40 1.92 3.41
CA TRP A 24 4.18 3.27 3.92
C TRP A 24 5.47 3.87 4.49
N ILE A 25 6.26 3.07 5.21
CA ILE A 25 7.59 3.48 5.69
C ILE A 25 8.50 3.81 4.50
N ALA A 26 8.56 2.93 3.50
CA ALA A 26 9.40 3.14 2.32
C ALA A 26 9.01 4.41 1.54
N VAL A 27 7.71 4.60 1.26
CA VAL A 27 7.21 5.81 0.56
C VAL A 27 7.57 7.08 1.34
N ASN A 28 7.35 7.13 2.66
CA ASN A 28 7.67 8.33 3.45
C ASN A 28 9.17 8.58 3.62
N SER A 29 10.00 7.54 3.51
CA SER A 29 11.46 7.70 3.54
C SER A 29 12.00 8.35 2.26
N VAL A 30 11.32 8.14 1.13
CA VAL A 30 11.72 8.66 -0.20
C VAL A 30 11.11 10.04 -0.46
N SER A 31 9.82 10.21 -0.15
CA SER A 31 9.10 11.46 -0.38
C SER A 31 8.23 11.74 0.82
N THR A 32 8.65 12.67 1.67
CA THR A 32 7.91 13.02 2.88
C THR A 32 6.54 13.56 2.49
N VAL A 33 5.52 12.72 2.65
CA VAL A 33 4.15 13.12 2.36
C VAL A 33 3.72 14.12 3.44
N GLY A 34 3.51 15.38 3.02
CA GLY A 34 3.02 16.44 3.90
C GLY A 34 1.73 16.03 4.60
N GLY A 35 1.56 16.44 5.87
CA GLY A 35 0.48 15.97 6.75
C GLY A 35 -0.93 16.06 6.15
N GLN A 36 -1.17 17.06 5.28
CA GLN A 36 -2.45 17.24 4.58
C GLN A 36 -2.70 16.18 3.50
N GLN A 37 -1.66 15.70 2.80
CA GLN A 37 -1.78 14.66 1.78
C GLN A 37 -1.73 13.22 2.34
N GLN A 38 -1.27 13.03 3.58
CA GLN A 38 -1.07 11.68 4.15
C GLN A 38 -2.32 10.81 4.08
N ARG A 39 -3.50 11.35 4.39
CA ARG A 39 -4.75 10.56 4.35
C ARG A 39 -5.02 10.03 2.94
N ARG A 40 -4.88 10.88 1.93
CA ARG A 40 -5.09 10.52 0.52
C ARG A 40 -4.04 9.54 0.03
N ALA A 41 -2.77 9.78 0.37
CA ALA A 41 -1.65 8.90 0.03
C ALA A 41 -1.82 7.50 0.65
N ARG A 42 -2.20 7.41 1.93
CA ARG A 42 -2.48 6.13 2.61
C ARG A 42 -3.65 5.38 1.98
N ALA A 43 -4.74 6.08 1.65
CA ALA A 43 -5.88 5.46 0.97
C ALA A 43 -5.48 4.89 -0.40
N ARG A 44 -4.69 5.64 -1.18
CA ARG A 44 -4.16 5.19 -2.47
C ARG A 44 -3.23 3.99 -2.33
N LEU A 45 -2.30 4.03 -1.38
CA LEU A 45 -1.38 2.91 -1.14
C LEU A 45 -2.13 1.64 -0.74
N ALA A 46 -3.18 1.76 0.08
CA ALA A 46 -4.03 0.63 0.43
C ALA A 46 -4.78 0.05 -0.78
N ALA A 47 -5.27 0.91 -1.69
CA ALA A 47 -5.91 0.46 -2.93
C ALA A 47 -4.93 -0.31 -3.83
N ILE A 48 -3.70 0.19 -4.00
CA ILE A 48 -2.65 -0.48 -4.78
C ILE A 48 -2.33 -1.87 -4.20
N ILE A 49 -2.17 -1.98 -2.88
CA ILE A 49 -1.90 -3.26 -2.23
C ILE A 49 -3.05 -4.25 -2.41
N LEU A 50 -4.30 -3.78 -2.35
CA LEU A 50 -5.47 -4.62 -2.61
C LEU A 50 -5.55 -5.09 -4.06
N GLU A 51 -5.25 -4.23 -5.03
CA GLU A 51 -5.19 -4.60 -6.45
C GLU A 51 -4.12 -5.69 -6.69
N LEU A 52 -2.89 -5.45 -6.22
CA LEU A 52 -1.79 -6.39 -6.33
C LEU A 52 -2.13 -7.74 -5.68
N TRP A 53 -2.71 -7.72 -4.48
CA TRP A 53 -3.11 -8.95 -3.81
C TRP A 53 -4.18 -9.73 -4.56
N ARG A 54 -5.13 -9.05 -5.22
CA ARG A 54 -6.15 -9.71 -6.06
C ARG A 54 -5.56 -10.32 -7.33
N GLU A 55 -4.54 -9.68 -7.91
CA GLU A 55 -3.84 -10.17 -9.11
C GLU A 55 -3.00 -11.40 -8.78
N ASP A 56 -2.16 -11.31 -7.74
CA ASP A 56 -1.34 -12.41 -7.23
C ASP A 56 -1.08 -12.22 -5.73
N PRO A 57 -1.73 -13.01 -4.86
CA PRO A 57 -1.47 -12.94 -3.42
C PRO A 57 -0.04 -13.32 -3.03
N ALA A 58 0.67 -14.12 -3.83
CA ALA A 58 2.00 -14.65 -3.50
C ALA A 58 3.13 -13.66 -3.80
N GLN A 59 2.87 -12.60 -4.55
CA GLN A 59 3.88 -11.62 -4.94
C GLN A 59 4.40 -10.78 -3.76
N ALA A 60 5.49 -10.05 -4.00
CA ALA A 60 6.09 -9.12 -3.06
C ALA A 60 5.29 -7.80 -2.93
N LEU A 61 4.08 -7.88 -2.33
CA LEU A 61 3.09 -6.79 -2.25
C LEU A 61 3.67 -5.44 -1.81
N SER A 62 4.57 -5.42 -0.84
CA SER A 62 5.15 -4.17 -0.33
C SER A 62 6.03 -3.47 -1.39
N ALA A 63 6.96 -4.19 -2.00
CA ALA A 63 7.88 -3.62 -2.99
C ALA A 63 7.12 -3.15 -4.23
N SER A 64 6.24 -4.00 -4.77
CA SER A 64 5.41 -3.68 -5.93
C SER A 64 4.48 -2.49 -5.67
N ALA A 65 3.96 -2.35 -4.45
CA ALA A 65 3.11 -1.22 -4.09
C ALA A 65 3.89 0.10 -4.01
N VAL A 66 5.13 0.09 -3.51
CA VAL A 66 6.01 1.26 -3.48
C VAL A 66 6.31 1.71 -4.91
N GLU A 67 6.74 0.80 -5.77
CA GLU A 67 7.05 1.09 -7.18
C GLU A 67 5.86 1.72 -7.89
N ARG A 68 4.69 1.08 -7.80
CA ARG A 68 3.46 1.57 -8.45
C ARG A 68 2.99 2.92 -7.87
N PHE A 69 3.14 3.12 -6.56
CA PHE A 69 2.80 4.40 -5.92
C PHE A 69 3.67 5.54 -6.43
N LEU A 70 4.99 5.35 -6.46
CA LEU A 70 5.95 6.37 -6.90
C LEU A 70 5.85 6.65 -8.41
N ALA A 71 5.69 5.61 -9.24
CA ALA A 71 5.57 5.75 -10.69
C ALA A 71 4.37 6.61 -11.11
N SER A 72 3.27 6.55 -10.37
CA SER A 72 2.08 7.36 -10.66
C SER A 72 2.04 8.70 -9.91
N ASP A 73 3.10 9.07 -9.18
CA ASP A 73 3.29 10.40 -8.57
C ASP A 73 4.23 11.30 -9.38
N GLN A 74 4.97 10.73 -10.35
CA GLN A 74 5.75 11.52 -11.29
C GLN A 74 4.83 12.18 -12.32
N PRO A 75 4.85 13.53 -12.46
CA PRO A 75 4.26 14.17 -13.62
C PRO A 75 5.08 13.78 -14.86
N SER A 76 4.39 13.34 -15.91
CA SER A 76 4.96 13.22 -17.26
C SER A 76 5.37 14.57 -17.81
#